data_AF-A0A1X7SK26-F1
#
_entry.id   AF-A0A1X7SK26-F1
#
_cell.length_a   1.000
_cell.length_b   1.000
_cell.length_c   1.000
_cell.angle_alpha   90.00
_cell.angle_beta   90.00
_cell.angle_gamma   90.00
#
_symmetry.space_group_name_H-M   'P 1'
#
loop_
_entity.id
_entity.type
_entity.pdbx_description
1 polymer ?
#
loop_
_entity_poly.entity_id
_entity_poly.type
_entity_poly.pdbx_seq_one_letter_code
_entity_poly.pdbx_strand_id
1 'polypeptide(L)'
;MTFNSKHYIVKISAYSAIEASFIDLNSFHHALINDPDLASVPRTCLANILQTLFICTGCDYVSFFKKVGKATFFNYFFQHARFICSGNVGSLYETTATVRSNGFLAFLRLVGTVYFKKHLPSFVSLYGHETPDQSLNSIDQTLDPHARHKLWFERIREVVSDRIQCEEERVPSCTSLWRHWMRSCWISTMWAHSHTDDLYRNLPSPHLNGWLLSEEGFYSIDWEDEKVKSEIENSISTLLKGCKCKTKCGVRCGCRKKQTSCGPGCECQDCENLPVQHPANSGDDNETDTISETELESDELESDEEDTSDVCRGS
;
A
#
# COMPACT_ATOMS: atom_id res chain seq x y z
N MET A 1 4.91 -25.36 6.11
CA MET A 1 4.21 -26.32 6.99
C MET A 1 3.70 -27.46 6.14
N THR A 2 4.08 -28.70 6.42
CA THR A 2 3.40 -29.87 5.86
C THR A 2 2.21 -30.18 6.77
N PHE A 3 0.99 -29.98 6.27
CA PHE A 3 -0.25 -30.40 6.94
C PHE A 3 -0.32 -31.93 6.96
N ASN A 4 0.52 -32.57 7.79
CA ASN A 4 0.54 -34.02 7.91
C ASN A 4 -0.63 -34.49 8.79
N SER A 5 -1.56 -35.25 8.20
CA SER A 5 -2.63 -36.07 8.83
C SER A 5 -3.60 -35.40 9.82
N LYS A 6 -3.36 -34.18 10.27
CA LYS A 6 -4.18 -33.47 11.26
C LYS A 6 -5.09 -32.48 10.55
N HIS A 7 -6.37 -32.54 10.88
CA HIS A 7 -7.37 -31.61 10.41
C HIS A 7 -7.38 -30.37 11.32
N TYR A 8 -7.38 -29.16 10.74
CA TYR A 8 -7.26 -27.90 11.47
C TYR A 8 -8.43 -27.01 11.07
N ILE A 9 -9.28 -26.71 12.04
CA ILE A 9 -10.43 -25.82 11.87
C ILE A 9 -10.23 -24.63 12.80
N VAL A 10 -10.30 -23.43 12.25
CA VAL A 10 -10.08 -22.17 12.98
C VAL A 10 -11.37 -21.37 12.97
N LYS A 11 -11.82 -20.92 14.14
CA LYS A 11 -12.92 -19.95 14.25
C LYS A 11 -12.40 -18.59 13.78
N ILE A 12 -13.07 -17.97 12.81
CA ILE A 12 -12.68 -16.67 12.24
C ILE A 12 -13.62 -15.54 12.63
N SER A 13 -14.82 -15.82 13.17
CA SER A 13 -15.67 -14.77 13.73
C SER A 13 -15.18 -14.29 15.10
N ALA A 14 -15.51 -13.05 15.42
CA ALA A 14 -15.26 -12.45 16.72
C ALA A 14 -15.82 -13.32 17.86
N TYR A 15 -15.23 -13.18 19.05
CA TYR A 15 -15.69 -13.92 20.23
C TYR A 15 -17.17 -13.66 20.53
N SER A 16 -17.60 -12.41 20.36
CA SER A 16 -18.97 -11.91 20.57
C SER A 16 -19.93 -12.11 19.40
N ALA A 17 -19.48 -12.67 18.28
CA ALA A 17 -20.35 -12.83 17.11
C ALA A 17 -21.48 -13.83 17.41
N ILE A 18 -22.71 -13.44 17.04
CA ILE A 18 -23.93 -14.27 17.21
C ILE A 18 -23.77 -15.60 16.46
N GLU A 19 -23.18 -15.56 15.27
CA GLU A 19 -22.86 -16.75 14.49
C GLU A 19 -21.35 -17.03 14.46
N ALA A 20 -21.00 -18.29 14.72
CA ALA A 20 -19.63 -18.74 14.64
C ALA A 20 -19.27 -19.11 13.19
N SER A 21 -18.32 -18.40 12.59
CA SER A 21 -17.75 -18.77 11.29
C SER A 21 -16.41 -19.47 11.47
N PHE A 22 -16.17 -20.50 10.66
CA PHE A 22 -14.99 -21.34 10.74
C PHE A 22 -14.37 -21.51 9.36
N ILE A 23 -13.05 -21.64 9.34
CA ILE A 23 -12.28 -22.02 8.15
C ILE A 23 -11.58 -23.34 8.39
N ASP A 24 -11.69 -24.27 7.45
CA ASP A 24 -10.83 -25.44 7.40
C ASP A 24 -9.54 -25.08 6.67
N LEU A 25 -8.44 -25.07 7.43
CA LEU A 25 -7.13 -24.71 6.88
C LEU A 25 -6.62 -25.72 5.86
N ASN A 26 -7.06 -26.98 5.91
CA ASN A 26 -6.64 -27.99 4.92
C ASN A 26 -7.34 -27.75 3.59
N SER A 27 -8.65 -27.52 3.62
CA SER A 27 -9.42 -27.13 2.45
C SER A 27 -8.91 -25.81 1.85
N PHE A 28 -8.59 -24.83 2.69
CA PHE A 28 -7.99 -23.57 2.25
C PHE A 28 -6.62 -23.78 1.59
N HIS A 29 -5.73 -24.54 2.21
CA HIS A 29 -4.42 -24.88 1.64
C HIS A 29 -4.55 -25.65 0.32
N HIS A 30 -5.50 -26.59 0.24
CA HIS A 30 -5.79 -27.33 -0.98
C HIS A 30 -6.32 -26.39 -2.09
N ALA A 31 -7.22 -25.45 -1.76
CA ALA A 31 -7.70 -24.46 -2.72
C ALA A 31 -6.55 -23.63 -3.28
N LEU A 32 -5.67 -23.12 -2.42
CA LEU A 32 -4.51 -22.32 -2.82
C LEU A 32 -3.53 -23.08 -3.74
N ILE A 33 -3.25 -24.35 -3.46
CA ILE A 33 -2.31 -25.16 -4.27
C ILE A 33 -2.86 -25.46 -5.67
N ASN A 34 -4.18 -25.55 -5.79
CA ASN A 34 -4.87 -25.89 -7.02
C ASN A 34 -5.44 -24.67 -7.75
N ASP A 35 -5.21 -23.47 -7.22
CA ASP A 35 -5.61 -22.22 -7.84
C ASP A 35 -4.77 -22.00 -9.13
N PRO A 36 -5.41 -21.88 -10.31
CA PRO A 36 -4.71 -21.70 -11.58
C PRO A 36 -3.92 -20.39 -11.64
N ASP A 37 -4.37 -19.32 -10.97
CA ASP A 37 -3.68 -18.03 -10.96
C ASP A 37 -2.37 -18.10 -10.18
N LEU A 38 -2.31 -19.00 -9.18
CA LEU A 38 -1.11 -19.29 -8.40
C LEU A 38 -0.20 -20.36 -9.01
N ALA A 39 -0.54 -20.94 -10.16
CA ALA A 39 0.22 -22.04 -10.75
C ALA A 39 1.69 -21.69 -11.06
N SER A 40 1.98 -20.40 -11.28
CA SER A 40 3.33 -19.89 -11.53
C SER A 40 4.20 -19.73 -10.27
N VAL A 41 3.60 -19.82 -9.09
CA VAL A 41 4.27 -19.61 -7.81
C VAL A 41 4.67 -20.96 -7.20
N PRO A 42 5.92 -21.14 -6.74
CA PRO A 42 6.35 -22.39 -6.11
C PRO A 42 5.46 -22.76 -4.91
N ARG A 43 4.84 -23.95 -4.96
CA ARG A 43 3.91 -24.43 -3.92
C ARG A 43 4.50 -24.41 -2.52
N THR A 44 5.80 -24.69 -2.40
CA THR A 44 6.54 -24.68 -1.12
C THR A 44 6.66 -23.29 -0.51
N CYS A 45 6.49 -22.22 -1.30
CA CYS A 45 6.62 -20.84 -0.86
C CYS A 45 5.27 -20.15 -0.63
N LEU A 46 4.15 -20.72 -1.10
CA LEU A 46 2.83 -20.09 -1.07
C LEU A 46 2.42 -19.62 0.34
N ALA A 47 2.58 -20.47 1.35
CA ALA A 47 2.24 -20.11 2.73
C ALA A 47 3.03 -18.88 3.21
N ASN A 48 4.33 -18.82 2.91
CA ASN A 48 5.19 -17.69 3.28
C ASN A 48 4.83 -16.43 2.48
N ILE A 49 4.49 -16.57 1.19
CA ILE A 49 4.05 -15.45 0.35
C ILE A 49 2.76 -14.86 0.91
N LEU A 50 1.77 -15.68 1.25
CA LEU A 50 0.49 -15.20 1.79
C LEU A 50 0.66 -14.59 3.18
N GLN A 51 1.52 -15.16 4.02
CA GLN A 51 1.87 -14.56 5.31
C GLN A 51 2.51 -13.19 5.10
N THR A 52 3.51 -13.07 4.22
CA THR A 52 4.15 -11.78 3.93
C THR A 52 3.15 -10.79 3.32
N LEU A 53 2.30 -11.23 2.39
CA LEU A 53 1.24 -10.41 1.79
C LEU A 53 0.29 -9.87 2.87
N PHE A 54 -0.11 -10.71 3.82
CA PHE A 54 -0.94 -10.28 4.95
C PHE A 54 -0.23 -9.24 5.83
N ILE A 55 1.04 -9.48 6.13
CA ILE A 55 1.91 -8.60 6.91
C ILE A 55 2.06 -7.24 6.18
N CYS A 56 2.62 -7.21 4.97
CA CYS A 56 2.94 -5.97 4.25
C CYS A 56 1.73 -5.17 3.75
N THR A 57 0.51 -5.65 3.98
CA THR A 57 -0.74 -4.93 3.65
C THR A 57 -1.49 -4.48 4.89
N GLY A 58 -0.94 -4.64 6.10
CA GLY A 58 -1.54 -4.05 7.30
C GLY A 58 -0.65 -4.01 8.53
N CYS A 59 0.66 -4.17 8.37
CA CYS A 59 1.63 -3.85 9.41
C CYS A 59 1.81 -2.34 9.61
N ASP A 60 1.17 -1.52 8.79
CA ASP A 60 1.21 -0.07 8.93
C ASP A 60 0.05 0.58 8.19
N TYR A 61 -0.88 1.19 8.93
CA TYR A 61 -1.83 2.15 8.34
C TYR A 61 -1.14 3.51 8.22
N VAL A 62 0.00 3.56 7.52
CA VAL A 62 0.51 4.83 6.99
C VAL A 62 -0.55 5.41 6.06
N SER A 63 -0.67 6.74 6.03
CA SER A 63 -1.71 7.47 5.28
C SER A 63 -1.84 6.98 3.82
N PHE A 64 -0.75 6.52 3.21
CA PHE A 64 -0.68 6.01 1.84
C PHE A 64 -1.58 4.80 1.54
N PHE A 65 -1.80 3.91 2.50
CA PHE A 65 -2.64 2.71 2.30
C PHE A 65 -4.02 2.85 2.94
N LYS A 66 -4.35 4.01 3.53
CA LYS A 66 -5.61 4.21 4.26
C LYS A 66 -6.86 3.91 3.43
N LYS A 67 -6.83 4.20 2.12
CA LYS A 67 -7.93 3.93 1.18
C LYS A 67 -7.75 2.63 0.37
N VAL A 68 -6.75 1.81 0.68
CA VAL A 68 -6.49 0.54 -0.03
C VAL A 68 -6.60 -0.61 0.96
N GLY A 69 -7.75 -1.27 0.95
CA GLY A 69 -8.00 -2.41 1.83
C GLY A 69 -7.12 -3.62 1.51
N LYS A 70 -6.91 -4.48 2.51
CA LYS A 70 -6.22 -5.78 2.34
C LYS A 70 -6.82 -6.61 1.21
N ALA A 71 -8.15 -6.67 1.12
CA ALA A 71 -8.85 -7.39 0.06
C ALA A 71 -8.42 -6.94 -1.34
N THR A 72 -8.21 -5.64 -1.55
CA THR A 72 -7.73 -5.08 -2.82
C THR A 72 -6.34 -5.60 -3.16
N PHE A 73 -5.41 -5.61 -2.20
CA PHE A 73 -4.07 -6.16 -2.41
C PHE A 73 -4.10 -7.66 -2.72
N PHE A 74 -4.93 -8.43 -2.01
CA PHE A 74 -5.09 -9.86 -2.27
C PHE A 74 -5.68 -10.11 -3.66
N ASN A 75 -6.72 -9.39 -4.05
CA ASN A 75 -7.33 -9.49 -5.37
C ASN A 75 -6.30 -9.25 -6.49
N TYR A 76 -5.55 -8.15 -6.43
CA TYR A 76 -4.51 -7.88 -7.42
C TYR A 76 -3.33 -8.85 -7.33
N PHE A 77 -3.01 -9.36 -6.14
CA PHE A 77 -2.01 -10.40 -6.00
C PHE A 77 -2.42 -11.66 -6.76
N PHE A 78 -3.64 -12.18 -6.59
CA PHE A 78 -4.08 -13.38 -7.31
C PHE A 78 -4.07 -13.16 -8.83
N GLN A 79 -4.70 -12.07 -9.31
CA GLN A 79 -4.76 -11.75 -10.74
C GLN A 79 -3.38 -11.57 -11.40
N HIS A 80 -2.36 -11.18 -10.63
CA HIS A 80 -1.03 -10.86 -11.13
C HIS A 80 0.08 -11.63 -10.42
N ALA A 81 -0.22 -12.80 -9.84
CA ALA A 81 0.73 -13.56 -9.03
C ALA A 81 1.99 -13.92 -9.81
N ARG A 82 1.83 -14.23 -11.10
CA ARG A 82 2.93 -14.43 -12.04
C ARG A 82 3.84 -13.21 -12.12
N PHE A 83 3.30 -12.03 -12.38
CA PHE A 83 4.12 -10.81 -12.48
C PHE A 83 4.78 -10.45 -11.14
N ILE A 84 4.06 -10.59 -10.03
CA ILE A 84 4.53 -10.16 -8.71
C ILE A 84 5.59 -11.13 -8.17
N CYS A 85 5.34 -12.43 -8.24
CA CYS A 85 6.13 -13.46 -7.56
C CYS A 85 6.83 -14.47 -8.48
N SER A 86 6.55 -14.47 -9.79
CA SER A 86 7.23 -15.35 -10.73
C SER A 86 8.26 -14.56 -11.56
N GLY A 87 9.53 -14.85 -11.32
CA GLY A 87 10.62 -14.25 -12.08
C GLY A 87 11.96 -14.40 -11.36
N ASN A 88 13.05 -14.23 -12.10
CA ASN A 88 14.42 -14.26 -11.58
C ASN A 88 14.77 -13.03 -10.70
N VAL A 89 13.77 -12.21 -10.34
CA VAL A 89 13.94 -10.87 -9.75
C VAL A 89 13.19 -10.77 -8.41
N GLY A 90 13.10 -11.91 -7.71
CA GLY A 90 12.63 -12.01 -6.33
C GLY A 90 11.16 -12.32 -6.13
N SER A 91 10.80 -12.61 -4.88
CA SER A 91 9.45 -13.03 -4.48
C SER A 91 9.10 -12.55 -3.07
N LEU A 92 7.80 -12.42 -2.75
CA LEU A 92 7.34 -11.91 -1.45
C LEU A 92 7.75 -12.80 -0.25
N TYR A 93 8.16 -14.05 -0.44
CA TYR A 93 8.69 -14.87 0.66
C TYR A 93 10.13 -14.53 1.06
N GLU A 94 10.85 -13.75 0.24
CA GLU A 94 12.25 -13.41 0.46
C GLU A 94 12.38 -12.29 1.49
N THR A 95 12.12 -12.58 2.77
CA THR A 95 12.11 -11.58 3.87
C THR A 95 13.39 -11.58 4.70
N THR A 96 14.31 -12.51 4.47
CA THR A 96 15.53 -12.62 5.27
C THR A 96 16.56 -11.57 4.89
N ALA A 97 17.53 -11.32 5.79
CA ALA A 97 18.50 -10.24 5.62
C ALA A 97 19.30 -10.29 4.30
N THR A 98 19.54 -11.49 3.77
CA THR A 98 20.35 -11.74 2.57
C THR A 98 19.58 -11.60 1.26
N VAL A 99 18.25 -11.76 1.27
CA VAL A 99 17.43 -11.74 0.04
C VAL A 99 16.30 -10.72 0.06
N ARG A 100 16.09 -9.99 1.16
CA ARG A 100 15.03 -8.96 1.27
C ARG A 100 15.09 -7.85 0.24
N SER A 101 16.24 -7.58 -0.36
CA SER A 101 16.34 -6.67 -1.50
C SER A 101 15.54 -7.18 -2.70
N ASN A 102 15.57 -8.48 -2.97
CA ASN A 102 14.82 -9.12 -4.05
C ASN A 102 13.32 -9.18 -3.71
N GLY A 103 12.99 -9.54 -2.46
CA GLY A 103 11.61 -9.50 -1.98
C GLY A 103 10.99 -8.11 -2.06
N PHE A 104 11.78 -7.05 -1.88
CA PHE A 104 11.32 -5.68 -2.09
C PHE A 104 10.92 -5.39 -3.54
N LEU A 105 11.58 -6.00 -4.53
CA LEU A 105 11.18 -5.84 -5.93
C LEU A 105 9.81 -6.46 -6.18
N ALA A 106 9.51 -7.61 -5.55
CA ALA A 106 8.16 -8.19 -5.56
C ALA A 106 7.15 -7.28 -4.85
N PHE A 107 7.53 -6.65 -3.74
CA PHE A 107 6.69 -5.69 -3.05
C PHE A 107 6.41 -4.43 -3.88
N LEU A 108 7.41 -3.89 -4.59
CA LEU A 108 7.20 -2.81 -5.56
C LEU A 108 6.24 -3.23 -6.67
N ARG A 109 6.37 -4.46 -7.20
CA ARG A 109 5.43 -4.99 -8.21
C ARG A 109 4.01 -5.09 -7.68
N LEU A 110 3.82 -5.54 -6.44
CA LEU A 110 2.52 -5.60 -5.78
C LEU A 110 1.90 -4.19 -5.66
N VAL A 111 2.59 -3.26 -4.99
CA VAL A 111 2.06 -1.91 -4.75
C VAL A 111 1.88 -1.17 -6.07
N GLY A 112 2.85 -1.25 -6.98
CA GLY A 112 2.77 -0.65 -8.31
C GLY A 112 1.59 -1.18 -9.11
N THR A 113 1.28 -2.49 -9.02
CA THR A 113 0.09 -3.07 -9.66
C THR A 113 -1.20 -2.44 -9.14
N VAL A 114 -1.34 -2.26 -7.83
CA VAL A 114 -2.54 -1.64 -7.23
C VAL A 114 -2.76 -0.23 -7.80
N TYR A 115 -1.73 0.63 -7.76
CA TYR A 115 -1.85 2.00 -8.26
C TYR A 115 -1.97 2.07 -9.78
N PHE A 116 -1.26 1.20 -10.51
CA PHE A 116 -1.41 1.09 -11.96
C PHE A 116 -2.86 0.76 -12.34
N LYS A 117 -3.46 -0.24 -11.70
CA LYS A 117 -4.83 -0.66 -11.99
C LYS A 117 -5.86 0.38 -11.57
N LYS A 118 -5.68 1.02 -10.42
CA LYS A 118 -6.52 2.15 -9.97
C LYS A 118 -6.53 3.31 -10.98
N HIS A 119 -5.43 3.52 -11.70
CA HIS A 119 -5.28 4.61 -12.67
C HIS A 119 -5.11 4.12 -14.12
N LEU A 120 -5.59 2.91 -14.43
CA LEU A 120 -5.40 2.23 -15.73
C LEU A 120 -5.73 3.12 -16.94
N PRO A 121 -6.85 3.88 -16.98
CA PRO A 121 -7.16 4.74 -18.14
C PRO A 121 -6.05 5.75 -18.45
N SER A 122 -5.31 6.22 -17.43
CA SER A 122 -4.21 7.16 -17.60
C SER A 122 -3.01 6.51 -18.29
N PHE A 123 -2.69 5.26 -17.91
CA PHE A 123 -1.58 4.52 -18.52
C PHE A 123 -1.89 4.08 -19.94
N VAL A 124 -3.14 3.68 -20.22
CA VAL A 124 -3.60 3.36 -21.57
C VAL A 124 -3.52 4.60 -22.46
N SER A 125 -4.01 5.75 -21.99
CA SER A 125 -3.99 7.00 -22.77
C SER A 125 -2.58 7.54 -23.02
N LEU A 126 -1.69 7.51 -22.02
CA LEU A 126 -0.36 8.11 -22.14
C LEU A 126 0.66 7.20 -22.82
N TYR A 127 0.54 5.88 -22.62
CA TYR A 127 1.57 4.92 -23.04
C TYR A 127 1.03 3.72 -23.82
N GLY A 128 -0.29 3.53 -23.91
CA GLY A 128 -0.88 2.33 -24.51
C GLY A 128 -0.63 1.06 -23.69
N HIS A 129 -0.37 1.18 -22.39
CA HIS A 129 -0.12 0.03 -21.51
C HIS A 129 -1.41 -0.41 -20.82
N GLU A 130 -1.79 -1.68 -20.98
CA GLU A 130 -3.00 -2.26 -20.40
C GLU A 130 -2.72 -3.12 -19.15
N THR A 131 -1.46 -3.54 -19.00
CA THR A 131 -1.00 -4.39 -17.90
C THR A 131 0.23 -3.84 -17.19
N PRO A 132 0.41 -4.13 -15.89
CA PRO A 132 1.61 -3.74 -15.14
C PRO A 132 2.90 -4.28 -15.76
N ASP A 133 2.86 -5.51 -16.30
CA ASP A 133 4.01 -6.16 -16.94
C ASP A 133 4.46 -5.44 -18.21
N GLN A 134 3.52 -5.07 -19.10
CA GLN A 134 3.82 -4.23 -20.26
C GLN A 134 4.48 -2.91 -19.84
N SER A 135 3.94 -2.28 -18.78
CA SER A 135 4.48 -1.03 -18.26
C SER A 135 5.92 -1.17 -17.73
N LEU A 136 6.22 -2.23 -16.96
CA LEU A 136 7.58 -2.49 -16.49
C LEU A 136 8.54 -2.85 -17.65
N ASN A 137 8.07 -3.65 -18.60
CA ASN A 137 8.87 -4.10 -19.75
C ASN A 137 9.14 -2.99 -20.78
N SER A 138 8.42 -1.87 -20.70
CA SER A 138 8.70 -0.64 -21.45
C SER A 138 9.92 0.13 -20.93
N ILE A 139 10.40 -0.18 -19.72
CA ILE A 139 11.62 0.41 -19.17
C ILE A 139 12.84 -0.28 -19.80
N ASP A 140 13.91 0.50 -20.01
CA ASP A 140 15.18 0.01 -20.51
C ASP A 140 15.65 -1.25 -19.75
N GLN A 141 15.79 -2.35 -20.51
CA GLN A 141 16.15 -3.67 -19.99
C GLN A 141 17.64 -3.79 -19.67
N THR A 142 18.47 -2.84 -20.11
CA THR A 142 19.90 -2.79 -19.79
C THR A 142 20.18 -2.30 -18.37
N LEU A 143 19.20 -1.64 -17.74
CA LEU A 143 19.28 -1.23 -16.34
C LEU A 143 19.34 -2.45 -15.42
N ASP A 144 20.06 -2.30 -14.31
CA ASP A 144 20.02 -3.31 -13.26
C ASP A 144 18.58 -3.48 -12.73
N PRO A 145 18.20 -4.68 -12.25
CA PRO A 145 16.82 -4.93 -11.88
C PRO A 145 16.28 -3.98 -10.80
N HIS A 146 17.12 -3.51 -9.88
CA HIS A 146 16.68 -2.57 -8.84
C HIS A 146 16.37 -1.20 -9.42
N ALA A 147 17.27 -0.64 -10.23
CA ALA A 147 17.05 0.64 -10.89
C ALA A 147 15.82 0.58 -11.81
N ARG A 148 15.64 -0.51 -12.55
CA ARG A 148 14.49 -0.71 -13.44
C ARG A 148 13.15 -0.67 -12.70
N HIS A 149 13.03 -1.40 -11.59
CA HIS A 149 11.79 -1.44 -10.81
C HIS A 149 11.51 -0.13 -10.09
N LYS A 150 12.55 0.54 -9.58
CA LYS A 150 12.42 1.88 -8.99
C LYS A 150 11.92 2.88 -10.04
N LEU A 151 12.55 2.91 -11.22
CA LEU A 151 12.15 3.82 -12.29
C LEU A 151 10.72 3.56 -12.77
N TRP A 152 10.33 2.29 -12.92
CA TRP A 152 8.94 1.92 -13.22
C TRP A 152 7.97 2.43 -12.17
N PHE A 153 8.27 2.24 -10.88
CA PHE A 153 7.41 2.69 -9.81
C PHE A 153 7.35 4.22 -9.72
N GLU A 154 8.46 4.93 -9.93
CA GLU A 154 8.47 6.40 -9.99
C GLU A 154 7.64 6.92 -11.18
N ARG A 155 7.65 6.27 -12.35
CA ARG A 155 6.72 6.62 -13.43
C ARG A 155 5.25 6.47 -13.02
N ILE A 156 4.93 5.43 -12.24
CA ILE A 156 3.57 5.28 -11.70
C ILE A 156 3.24 6.47 -10.80
N ARG A 157 4.17 6.86 -9.91
CA ARG A 157 3.99 8.01 -9.03
C ARG A 157 3.78 9.31 -9.81
N GLU A 158 4.55 9.55 -10.87
CA GLU A 158 4.44 10.74 -11.73
C GLU A 158 3.04 10.82 -12.38
N VAL A 159 2.59 9.73 -13.01
CA VAL A 159 1.26 9.67 -13.67
C VAL A 159 0.11 9.94 -12.69
N VAL A 160 0.25 9.47 -11.45
CA VAL A 160 -0.76 9.65 -10.40
C VAL A 160 -0.66 11.03 -9.75
N SER A 161 0.54 11.60 -9.64
CA SER A 161 0.81 12.80 -8.83
C SER A 161 -0.07 14.00 -9.21
N ASP A 162 -0.30 14.20 -10.50
CA ASP A 162 -1.09 15.34 -11.01
C ASP A 162 -2.61 15.19 -10.78
N ARG A 163 -3.04 14.03 -10.28
CA ARG A 163 -4.46 13.66 -10.12
C ARG A 163 -4.89 13.53 -8.67
N ILE A 164 -3.96 13.70 -7.74
CA ILE A 164 -4.20 13.55 -6.29
C ILE A 164 -5.04 14.72 -5.78
N GLN A 165 -6.17 14.41 -5.14
CA GLN A 165 -7.06 15.41 -4.56
C GLN A 165 -6.83 15.59 -3.05
N CYS A 166 -6.34 14.55 -2.38
CA CYS A 166 -6.02 14.58 -0.96
C CYS A 166 -4.76 13.76 -0.62
N GLU A 167 -4.22 13.94 0.59
CA GLU A 167 -3.00 13.25 1.02
C GLU A 167 -3.12 11.71 0.95
N GLU A 168 -4.29 11.17 1.26
CA GLU A 168 -4.56 9.73 1.30
C GLU A 168 -4.52 9.06 -0.08
N GLU A 169 -4.53 9.85 -1.16
CA GLU A 169 -4.39 9.37 -2.54
C GLU A 169 -2.94 9.36 -3.03
N ARG A 170 -2.01 9.89 -2.22
CA ARG A 170 -0.60 9.92 -2.59
C ARG A 170 -0.04 8.51 -2.70
N VAL A 171 0.70 8.29 -3.78
CA VAL A 171 1.50 7.08 -3.94
C VAL A 171 2.75 7.21 -3.05
N PRO A 172 3.04 6.23 -2.19
CA PRO A 172 4.21 6.27 -1.30
C PRO A 172 5.50 6.35 -2.11
N SER A 173 6.57 6.89 -1.53
CA SER A 173 7.89 6.87 -2.18
C SER A 173 8.53 5.50 -2.15
N CYS A 174 9.52 5.25 -3.02
CA CYS A 174 10.36 4.06 -2.92
C CYS A 174 11.03 3.94 -1.55
N THR A 175 11.40 5.07 -0.91
CA THR A 175 12.01 5.07 0.42
C THR A 175 11.01 4.67 1.49
N SER A 176 9.80 5.25 1.49
CA SER A 176 8.72 4.86 2.40
C SER A 176 8.35 3.39 2.23
N LEU A 177 8.24 2.91 0.99
CA LEU A 177 7.97 1.50 0.71
C LEU A 177 9.10 0.59 1.19
N TRP A 178 10.36 0.99 1.01
CA TRP A 178 11.50 0.23 1.51
C TRP A 178 11.45 0.12 3.04
N ARG A 179 11.21 1.22 3.74
CA ARG A 179 11.09 1.23 5.21
C ARG A 179 9.92 0.37 5.68
N HIS A 180 8.77 0.43 5.00
CA HIS A 180 7.62 -0.43 5.28
C HIS A 180 7.92 -1.91 5.03
N TRP A 181 8.62 -2.23 3.93
CA TRP A 181 9.07 -3.58 3.63
C TRP A 181 10.01 -4.12 4.69
N MET A 182 10.94 -3.29 5.19
CA MET A 182 11.85 -3.65 6.26
C MET A 182 11.11 -3.96 7.56
N ARG A 183 10.08 -3.16 7.92
CA ARG A 183 9.19 -3.48 9.05
C ARG A 183 8.47 -4.81 8.86
N SER A 184 7.96 -5.04 7.64
CA SER A 184 7.28 -6.29 7.28
C SER A 184 8.20 -7.50 7.38
N CYS A 185 9.46 -7.37 6.95
CA CYS A 185 10.48 -8.42 7.10
C CYS A 185 10.76 -8.75 8.58
N TRP A 186 10.86 -7.72 9.42
CA TRP A 186 11.04 -7.89 10.86
C TRP A 186 9.85 -8.59 11.51
N ILE A 187 8.60 -8.18 11.18
CA ILE A 187 7.38 -8.81 11.68
C ILE A 187 7.27 -10.27 11.20
N SER A 188 7.61 -10.53 9.95
CA SER A 188 7.69 -11.90 9.41
C SER A 188 8.67 -12.76 10.20
N THR A 189 9.84 -12.21 10.55
CA THR A 189 10.82 -12.88 11.42
C THR A 189 10.27 -13.12 12.82
N MET A 190 9.60 -12.13 13.41
CA MET A 190 8.96 -12.25 14.73
C MET A 190 7.92 -13.37 14.74
N TRP A 191 7.04 -13.43 13.73
CA TRP A 191 6.03 -14.47 13.60
C TRP A 191 6.65 -15.85 13.41
N ALA A 192 7.75 -15.96 12.67
CA ALA A 192 8.47 -17.22 12.52
C ALA A 192 9.02 -17.75 13.86
N HIS A 193 9.31 -16.87 14.83
CA HIS A 193 9.82 -17.23 16.16
C HIS A 193 8.74 -17.26 17.25
N SER A 194 7.47 -17.02 16.92
CA SER A 194 6.37 -16.89 17.90
C SER A 194 6.10 -18.13 18.74
N HIS A 195 6.65 -19.28 18.35
CA HIS A 195 6.54 -20.56 19.03
C HIS A 195 7.74 -20.86 19.96
N THR A 196 8.71 -19.95 20.06
CA THR A 196 9.87 -20.12 20.93
C THR A 196 9.62 -19.47 22.28
N ASP A 197 10.06 -20.11 23.37
CA ASP A 197 9.86 -19.63 24.75
C ASP A 197 10.53 -18.28 25.02
N ASP A 198 11.49 -17.89 24.18
CA ASP A 198 12.27 -16.65 24.29
C ASP A 198 12.28 -15.89 22.97
N LEU A 199 11.07 -15.47 22.56
CA LEU A 199 10.81 -14.73 21.32
C LEU A 199 11.79 -13.56 21.12
N TYR A 200 12.10 -12.83 22.20
CA TYR A 200 12.85 -11.58 22.12
C TYR A 200 14.37 -11.77 22.12
N ARG A 201 14.90 -12.86 22.68
CA ARG A 201 16.35 -13.05 22.79
C ARG A 201 17.07 -13.22 21.45
N ASN A 202 16.39 -13.82 20.47
CA ASN A 202 16.98 -14.08 19.15
C ASN A 202 16.42 -13.16 18.05
N LEU A 203 15.50 -12.26 18.40
CA LEU A 203 14.92 -11.33 17.43
C LEU A 203 15.91 -10.19 17.18
N PRO A 204 16.23 -9.87 15.91
CA PRO A 204 17.06 -8.72 15.62
C PRO A 204 16.38 -7.45 16.15
N SER A 205 17.18 -6.45 16.53
CA SER A 205 16.62 -5.16 16.95
C SER A 205 15.71 -4.59 15.83
N PRO A 206 14.53 -4.05 16.18
CA PRO A 206 13.69 -3.37 15.20
C PRO A 206 14.34 -2.09 14.69
N HIS A 207 15.32 -1.53 15.42
CA HIS A 207 16.12 -0.41 14.96
C HIS A 207 16.74 -0.69 13.58
N LEU A 208 16.64 0.26 12.65
CA LEU A 208 17.06 0.15 11.24
C LEU A 208 16.22 -0.81 10.37
N ASN A 209 15.20 -1.47 10.93
CA ASN A 209 14.19 -2.20 10.15
C ASN A 209 12.92 -1.34 9.97
N GLY A 210 13.10 -0.05 9.69
CA GLY A 210 12.02 0.92 9.54
C GLY A 210 11.44 1.46 10.86
N TRP A 211 12.20 1.39 11.95
CA TRP A 211 11.91 1.98 13.26
C TRP A 211 13.07 2.86 13.74
N LEU A 212 12.74 3.98 14.37
CA LEU A 212 13.66 4.85 15.10
C LEU A 212 13.57 4.55 16.60
N LEU A 213 14.71 4.56 17.30
CA LEU A 213 14.76 4.47 18.75
C LEU A 213 15.06 5.87 19.30
N SER A 214 14.17 6.42 20.13
CA SER A 214 14.39 7.70 20.78
C SER A 214 15.44 7.59 21.89
N GLU A 215 15.97 8.74 22.32
CA GLU A 215 16.89 8.81 23.48
C GLU A 215 16.23 8.29 24.77
N GLU A 216 14.91 8.41 24.87
CA GLU A 216 14.08 7.94 25.98
C GLU A 216 13.77 6.43 25.90
N GLY A 217 14.23 5.74 24.84
CA GLY A 217 14.05 4.29 24.68
C GLY A 217 12.74 3.88 24.01
N PHE A 218 11.99 4.81 23.42
CA PHE A 218 10.74 4.51 22.72
C PHE A 218 10.97 4.29 21.22
N TYR A 219 10.26 3.32 20.64
CA TYR A 219 10.28 3.11 19.20
C TYR A 219 9.20 3.92 18.50
N SER A 220 9.56 4.58 17.40
CA SER A 220 8.64 5.26 16.50
C SER A 220 8.86 4.81 15.06
N ILE A 221 7.84 4.99 14.21
CA ILE A 221 7.89 4.54 12.82
C ILE A 221 8.82 5.46 12.02
N ASP A 222 9.82 4.85 11.40
CA ASP A 222 10.69 5.52 10.43
C ASP A 222 10.04 5.48 9.05
N TRP A 223 9.13 6.41 8.76
CA TRP A 223 8.29 6.31 7.55
C TRP A 223 8.88 6.97 6.29
N GLU A 224 9.77 7.96 6.42
CA GLU A 224 10.37 8.66 5.26
C GLU A 224 11.66 9.44 5.63
N ASP A 225 12.48 9.79 4.63
CA ASP A 225 13.62 10.68 4.81
C ASP A 225 13.17 12.11 5.18
N GLU A 226 13.88 12.78 6.11
CA GLU A 226 13.49 14.12 6.61
C GLU A 226 13.31 15.18 5.51
N LYS A 227 14.14 15.12 4.47
CA LYS A 227 14.02 16.01 3.31
C LYS A 227 12.69 15.78 2.58
N VAL A 228 12.33 14.53 2.33
CA VAL A 228 11.10 14.17 1.61
C VAL A 228 9.87 14.40 2.49
N LYS A 229 9.96 14.19 3.82
CA LYS A 229 8.92 14.60 4.77
C LYS A 229 8.60 16.10 4.62
N SER A 230 9.63 16.94 4.62
CA SER A 230 9.48 18.38 4.46
C SER A 230 8.83 18.75 3.11
N GLU A 231 9.17 18.06 2.02
CA GLU A 231 8.56 18.25 0.71
C GLU A 231 7.08 17.82 0.69
N ILE A 232 6.76 16.69 1.32
CA ILE A 232 5.39 16.18 1.48
C ILE A 232 4.54 17.16 2.27
N GLU A 233 5.01 17.64 3.43
CA GLU A 233 4.32 18.64 4.27
C GLU A 233 4.04 19.94 3.53
N ASN A 234 5.02 20.43 2.77
CA ASN A 234 4.86 21.63 1.93
C ASN A 234 3.80 21.43 0.84
N SER A 235 3.77 20.25 0.24
CA SER A 235 2.79 19.88 -0.78
C SER A 235 1.39 19.70 -0.18
N ILE A 236 1.25 19.05 0.99
CA ILE A 236 -0.03 18.92 1.72
C ILE A 236 -0.56 20.31 2.11
N SER A 237 0.30 21.18 2.65
CA SER A 237 -0.07 22.56 2.98
C SER A 237 -0.63 23.30 1.76
N THR A 238 -0.07 23.05 0.57
CA THR A 238 -0.58 23.62 -0.69
C THR A 238 -1.90 22.99 -1.11
N LEU A 239 -2.08 21.68 -0.95
CA LEU A 239 -3.33 20.97 -1.25
C LEU A 239 -4.48 21.40 -0.33
N LEU A 240 -4.21 21.65 0.96
CA LEU A 240 -5.25 21.98 1.95
C LEU A 240 -5.57 23.47 2.03
N LYS A 241 -4.57 24.35 1.88
CA LYS A 241 -4.75 25.80 2.10
C LYS A 241 -4.80 26.60 0.79
N GLY A 242 -4.20 26.06 -0.27
CA GLY A 242 -4.12 26.67 -1.59
C GLY A 242 -3.77 28.16 -1.60
N CYS A 243 -4.28 28.88 -2.59
CA CYS A 243 -4.27 30.34 -2.63
C CYS A 243 -5.66 30.90 -2.37
N LYS A 244 -5.73 32.14 -1.89
CA LYS A 244 -6.97 32.89 -1.65
C LYS A 244 -7.17 34.04 -2.65
N CYS A 245 -6.73 33.84 -3.90
CA CYS A 245 -6.76 34.88 -4.92
C CYS A 245 -8.20 35.19 -5.34
N LYS A 246 -8.69 36.40 -5.07
CA LYS A 246 -10.10 36.77 -5.36
C LYS A 246 -10.49 36.70 -6.84
N THR A 247 -9.57 37.01 -7.75
CA THR A 247 -9.77 36.88 -9.20
C THR A 247 -8.44 36.49 -9.83
N LYS A 248 -8.44 35.45 -10.68
CA LYS A 248 -7.33 34.97 -11.52
C LYS A 248 -5.99 34.79 -10.79
N CYS A 249 -5.47 33.56 -10.69
CA CYS A 249 -4.14 33.27 -10.11
C CYS A 249 -2.99 33.97 -10.90
N GLY A 250 -2.76 35.28 -10.68
CA GLY A 250 -1.77 36.10 -11.36
C GLY A 250 -0.38 36.13 -10.69
N VAL A 251 0.44 37.14 -10.98
CA VAL A 251 1.85 37.24 -10.50
C VAL A 251 1.98 37.27 -8.97
N ARG A 252 0.93 37.69 -8.26
CA ARG A 252 0.91 37.74 -6.80
C ARG A 252 0.44 36.44 -6.13
N CYS A 253 -0.05 35.47 -6.91
CA CYS A 253 -0.53 34.20 -6.39
C CYS A 253 0.61 33.39 -5.75
N GLY A 254 0.36 32.84 -4.55
CA GLY A 254 1.31 32.00 -3.83
C GLY A 254 1.67 30.72 -4.61
N CYS A 255 0.69 30.08 -5.26
CA CYS A 255 0.93 28.89 -6.10
C CYS A 255 1.85 29.24 -7.27
N ARG A 256 1.56 30.34 -7.99
CA ARG A 256 2.36 30.76 -9.15
C ARG A 256 3.79 31.16 -8.78
N LYS A 257 3.99 31.83 -7.65
CA LYS A 257 5.33 32.14 -7.11
C LYS A 257 6.14 30.89 -6.77
N LYS A 258 5.47 29.84 -6.31
CA LYS A 258 6.05 28.52 -6.04
C LYS A 258 6.17 27.64 -7.28
N GLN A 259 5.80 28.15 -8.46
CA GLN A 259 5.76 27.41 -9.72
C GLN A 259 4.87 26.15 -9.65
N THR A 260 3.79 26.20 -8.87
CA THR A 260 2.80 25.11 -8.76
C THR A 260 1.43 25.55 -9.27
N SER A 261 0.67 24.60 -9.80
CA SER A 261 -0.72 24.81 -10.22
C SER A 261 -1.64 25.02 -9.00
N CYS A 262 -2.69 25.83 -9.17
CA CYS A 262 -3.75 26.02 -8.20
C CYS A 262 -4.57 24.69 -8.14
N GLY A 263 -4.63 24.07 -6.96
CA GLY A 263 -5.30 22.78 -6.71
C GLY A 263 -6.59 22.90 -5.84
N PRO A 264 -7.16 21.78 -5.36
CA PRO A 264 -8.45 21.75 -4.68
C PRO A 264 -8.59 22.66 -3.45
N GLY A 265 -7.52 22.88 -2.68
CA GLY A 265 -7.53 23.83 -1.55
C GLY A 265 -7.44 25.31 -1.94
N CYS A 266 -7.41 25.66 -3.23
CA CYS A 266 -7.39 27.05 -3.66
C CYS A 266 -8.81 27.62 -3.72
N GLU A 267 -9.01 28.77 -3.09
CA GLU A 267 -10.28 29.52 -3.07
C GLU A 267 -10.36 30.54 -4.24
N CYS A 268 -9.58 30.33 -5.31
CA CYS A 268 -9.49 31.28 -6.40
C CYS A 268 -10.63 31.17 -7.40
N GLN A 269 -11.22 32.31 -7.78
CA GLN A 269 -12.24 32.40 -8.84
C GLN A 269 -11.60 32.65 -10.21
N ASP A 270 -12.13 32.00 -11.24
CA ASP A 270 -11.65 32.07 -12.63
C ASP A 270 -10.13 31.84 -12.76
N CYS A 271 -9.67 30.74 -12.17
CA CYS A 271 -8.25 30.44 -12.09
C CYS A 271 -7.64 30.10 -13.47
N GLU A 272 -6.64 30.86 -13.90
CA GLU A 272 -5.84 30.56 -15.09
C GLU A 272 -4.60 29.71 -14.79
N ASN A 273 -4.34 29.39 -13.52
CA ASN A 273 -3.19 28.60 -13.08
C ASN A 273 -3.63 27.17 -12.72
N LEU A 274 -4.60 26.61 -13.43
CA LEU A 274 -5.04 25.23 -13.24
C LEU A 274 -4.02 24.27 -13.87
N PRO A 275 -3.93 23.01 -13.38
CA PRO A 275 -3.14 21.99 -14.05
C PRO A 275 -3.59 21.87 -15.52
N VAL A 276 -2.63 21.72 -16.43
CA VAL A 276 -2.90 21.54 -17.86
C VAL A 276 -3.74 20.27 -17.99
N GLN A 277 -5.03 20.42 -18.31
CA GLN A 277 -5.86 19.26 -18.61
C GLN A 277 -5.31 18.62 -19.87
N HIS A 278 -4.70 17.44 -19.74
CA HIS A 278 -4.53 16.56 -20.89
C HIS A 278 -5.92 16.28 -21.47
N PRO A 279 -6.12 16.42 -22.78
CA PRO A 279 -7.46 16.31 -23.37
C PRO A 279 -8.05 14.95 -23.03
N ALA A 280 -9.07 14.96 -22.17
CA ALA A 280 -9.98 13.85 -22.05
C ALA A 280 -10.73 13.79 -23.38
N ASN A 281 -10.36 12.84 -24.24
CA ASN A 281 -11.17 12.53 -25.41
C ASN A 281 -12.53 12.08 -24.89
N SER A 282 -13.53 12.92 -25.12
CA SER A 282 -14.94 12.57 -25.09
C SER A 282 -15.21 11.57 -26.22
N GLY A 283 -14.85 10.32 -25.98
CA GLY A 283 -15.31 9.15 -26.72
C GLY A 283 -16.46 8.54 -25.94
N ASP A 284 -17.66 8.97 -26.28
CA ASP A 284 -18.92 8.31 -25.96
C ASP A 284 -18.89 6.95 -26.67
N ASP A 285 -18.83 5.84 -25.92
CA ASP A 285 -19.24 4.48 -26.32
C ASP A 285 -19.14 3.52 -25.11
N ASN A 286 -20.16 3.62 -24.26
CA ASN A 286 -20.98 2.50 -23.77
C ASN A 286 -20.38 1.08 -23.77
N GLU A 287 -19.62 0.72 -22.73
CA GLU A 287 -19.55 -0.67 -22.21
C GLU A 287 -19.19 -0.62 -20.72
N THR A 288 -20.23 -0.50 -19.88
CA THR A 288 -20.11 -0.65 -18.43
C THR A 288 -20.00 -2.13 -18.09
N ASP A 289 -18.78 -2.63 -17.87
CA ASP A 289 -18.56 -3.79 -17.00
C ASP A 289 -18.82 -3.34 -15.56
N THR A 290 -20.07 -3.55 -15.14
CA THR A 290 -20.52 -3.36 -13.77
C THR A 290 -19.80 -4.36 -12.87
N ILE A 291 -18.65 -3.97 -12.32
CA ILE A 291 -18.11 -4.62 -11.13
C ILE A 291 -19.08 -4.26 -10.00
N SER A 292 -19.92 -5.22 -9.64
CA SER A 292 -20.76 -5.16 -8.45
C SER A 292 -19.86 -5.04 -7.22
N GLU A 293 -19.62 -3.80 -6.78
CA GLU A 293 -19.27 -3.49 -5.41
C GLU A 293 -20.48 -3.91 -4.56
N THR A 294 -20.54 -5.18 -4.17
CA THR A 294 -21.33 -5.57 -3.01
C THR A 294 -20.73 -4.85 -1.81
N GLU A 295 -21.40 -3.78 -1.42
CA GLU A 295 -21.29 -3.09 -0.15
C GLU A 295 -21.28 -4.14 0.97
N LEU A 296 -20.09 -4.42 1.52
CA LEU A 296 -19.99 -4.93 2.88
C LEU A 296 -20.15 -3.71 3.78
N GLU A 297 -21.41 -3.34 4.04
CA GLU A 297 -21.77 -2.54 5.20
C GLU A 297 -21.25 -3.28 6.44
N SER A 298 -20.09 -2.86 6.94
CA SER A 298 -19.71 -3.14 8.32
C SER A 298 -20.39 -2.09 9.18
N ASP A 299 -21.49 -2.49 9.83
CA ASP A 299 -22.13 -1.74 10.91
C ASP A 299 -21.11 -1.42 12.02
N GLU A 300 -20.51 -0.23 11.94
CA GLU A 300 -19.89 0.41 13.10
C GLU A 300 -21.03 0.98 13.96
N LEU A 301 -21.58 0.13 14.83
CA LEU A 301 -22.41 0.60 15.94
C LEU A 301 -21.51 1.26 16.97
N GLU A 302 -21.44 2.59 16.89
CA GLU A 302 -21.19 3.45 18.04
C GLU A 302 -22.32 3.22 19.07
N SER A 303 -21.94 2.91 20.32
CA SER A 303 -22.84 3.10 21.46
C SER A 303 -22.04 3.50 22.71
N ASP A 304 -21.96 4.81 22.89
CA ASP A 304 -22.25 5.59 24.09
C ASP A 304 -22.02 5.00 25.50
N GLU A 305 -21.25 5.79 26.26
CA GLU A 305 -21.46 6.21 27.65
C GLU A 305 -21.62 5.14 28.74
N GLU A 306 -20.55 4.92 29.51
CA GLU A 306 -20.69 4.69 30.96
C GLU A 306 -20.08 5.84 31.76
N ASP A 307 -21.03 6.61 32.29
CA ASP A 307 -21.00 7.48 33.45
C ASP A 307 -20.23 6.88 34.64
N THR A 308 -19.16 7.55 35.06
CA THR A 308 -18.66 7.43 36.43
C THR A 308 -18.54 8.82 37.04
N SER A 309 -19.66 9.37 37.48
CA SER A 309 -19.69 10.46 38.44
C SER A 309 -19.15 10.02 39.80
N ASP A 310 -18.19 10.82 40.30
CA ASP A 310 -17.95 11.21 41.69
C ASP A 310 -17.62 10.16 42.76
N VAL A 311 -16.49 10.38 43.45
CA VAL A 311 -16.42 10.84 44.86
C VAL A 311 -14.99 10.62 45.39
N CYS A 312 -14.22 11.71 45.56
CA CYS A 312 -13.75 12.15 46.88
C CYS A 312 -12.78 13.33 46.81
N ARG A 313 -13.15 14.38 47.54
CA ARG A 313 -12.43 15.62 47.82
C ARG A 313 -11.22 15.40 48.74
N GLY A 314 -10.19 16.22 48.53
CA GLY A 314 -9.62 17.07 49.58
C GLY A 314 -8.53 16.46 50.48
N SER A 315 -7.29 16.85 50.22
CA SER A 315 -6.46 17.72 51.07
C SER A 315 -5.13 18.01 50.38
#